data_AF-A0A7S3RR41-F1
#
_entry.id   AF-A0A7S3RR41-F1
#
_cell.length_a   1.000
_cell.length_b   1.000
_cell.length_c   1.000
_cell.angle_alpha   90.00
_cell.angle_beta   90.00
_cell.angle_gamma   90.00
#
_symmetry.space_group_name_H-M   'P 1'
#
loop_
_entity.id
_entity.type
_entity.pdbx_description
1 polymer ?
#
loop_
_entity_poly.entity_id
_entity_poly.type
_entity_poly.pdbx_seq_one_letter_code
_entity_poly.pdbx_strand_id
1 'polypeptide(L)'
;MLACMGYIVPEYFKFPGYLAPSIGLKFADVPNGLAALSKVPGVGWFQYVLFCGLCDLFLLHQEPFEEPGKLRTRLFGGDFSNYEYGAFGLPGYLGGKSIADAELRKKKLNAELANGRLAMTAIMAMFFQ
;
A
#
# COMPACT_ATOMS: atom_id res chain seq x y z
N MET A 1 -1.96 -7.89 -0.33
CA MET A 1 -0.82 -8.10 -1.25
C MET A 1 0.46 -7.46 -0.71
N LEU A 2 0.51 -6.13 -0.55
CA LEU A 2 1.71 -5.44 -0.04
C LEU A 2 2.13 -5.93 1.36
N ALA A 3 1.20 -6.24 2.25
CA ALA A 3 1.51 -6.79 3.56
C ALA A 3 2.27 -8.14 3.50
N CYS A 4 1.92 -9.04 2.57
CA CYS A 4 2.63 -10.32 2.40
C CYS A 4 4.06 -10.09 1.92
N MET A 5 4.23 -9.23 0.91
CA MET A 5 5.56 -8.87 0.42
C MET A 5 6.39 -8.19 1.51
N GLY A 6 5.76 -7.30 2.29
CA GLY A 6 6.39 -6.64 3.43
C GLY A 6 6.73 -7.58 4.59
N TYR A 7 6.10 -8.74 4.68
CA TYR A 7 6.47 -9.78 5.65
C TYR A 7 7.68 -10.59 5.18
N ILE A 8 7.72 -10.95 3.89
CA ILE A 8 8.75 -11.80 3.29
C ILE A 8 10.07 -11.03 3.05
N VAL A 9 9.99 -9.80 2.52
CA VAL A 9 11.20 -9.03 2.13
C VAL A 9 12.19 -8.82 3.29
N PRO A 10 11.76 -8.47 4.52
CA PRO A 10 12.65 -8.34 5.67
C PRO A 10 13.40 -9.61 6.07
N GLU A 11 12.99 -10.80 5.63
CA GLU A 11 13.74 -12.05 5.83
C GLU A 11 15.02 -12.09 4.99
N TYR A 12 14.97 -11.49 3.81
CA TYR A 12 16.09 -11.50 2.86
C TYR A 12 16.90 -10.22 2.91
N PHE A 13 16.26 -9.08 3.19
CA PHE A 13 16.90 -7.77 3.10
C PHE A 13 16.40 -6.80 4.16
N LYS A 14 17.34 -6.14 4.84
CA LYS A 14 17.07 -5.01 5.73
C LYS A 14 17.89 -3.82 5.28
N PHE A 15 17.32 -2.62 5.36
CA PHE A 15 18.03 -1.40 5.01
C PHE A 15 19.24 -1.19 5.94
N PRO A 16 20.39 -0.76 5.42
CA PRO A 16 21.51 -0.36 6.27
C PRO A 16 21.18 0.99 6.95
N GLY A 17 21.62 1.15 8.21
CA GLY A 17 21.52 2.41 8.94
C GLY A 17 20.60 2.37 10.16
N TYR A 18 20.23 3.57 10.63
CA TYR A 18 19.43 3.77 11.83
C TYR A 18 17.98 4.06 11.49
N LEU A 19 17.06 3.30 12.09
CA LEU A 19 15.63 3.59 12.07
C LEU A 19 15.33 4.84 12.92
N ALA A 20 15.97 4.94 14.09
CA ALA A 20 15.79 6.07 15.00
C ALA A 20 17.15 6.47 15.59
N PRO A 21 17.83 7.48 14.99
CA PRO A 21 19.15 7.92 15.43
C PRO A 21 19.20 8.41 16.88
N SER A 22 18.10 8.99 17.38
CA SER A 22 17.97 9.51 18.74
C SER A 22 18.07 8.44 19.82
N ILE A 23 17.70 7.19 19.51
CA ILE A 23 17.76 6.05 20.43
C ILE A 23 18.77 4.98 19.97
N GLY A 24 19.54 5.26 18.92
CA GLY A 24 20.53 4.34 18.37
C GLY A 24 19.96 3.05 17.78
N LEU A 25 18.67 2.99 17.42
CA LEU A 25 18.01 1.80 16.91
C LEU A 25 18.32 1.60 15.42
N LYS A 26 18.93 0.46 15.05
CA LYS A 26 19.20 0.11 13.65
C LYS A 26 18.05 -0.67 13.04
N PHE A 27 17.92 -0.58 11.72
CA PHE A 27 16.96 -1.43 10.98
C PHE A 27 17.28 -2.91 11.13
N ALA A 28 18.56 -3.28 11.31
CA ALA A 28 18.97 -4.65 11.57
C ALA A 28 18.40 -5.22 12.89
N ASP A 29 18.22 -4.36 13.90
CA ASP A 29 17.78 -4.72 15.25
C ASP A 29 16.26 -4.92 15.33
N VAL A 30 15.52 -4.57 14.27
CA VAL A 30 14.07 -4.80 14.18
C VAL A 30 13.83 -6.24 13.75
N PRO A 31 13.18 -7.09 14.59
CA PRO A 31 12.85 -8.46 14.22
C PRO A 31 11.76 -8.48 13.14
N ASN A 32 11.64 -9.59 12.43
CA ASN A 32 10.59 -9.75 11.42
C ASN A 32 9.25 -10.10 12.08
N GLY A 33 8.17 -9.92 11.33
CA GLY A 33 6.82 -10.24 11.77
C GLY A 33 6.29 -9.32 12.87
N LEU A 34 5.38 -9.84 13.71
CA LEU A 34 4.63 -9.03 14.68
C LEU A 34 5.52 -8.38 15.75
N ALA A 35 6.67 -8.98 16.05
CA ALA A 35 7.64 -8.42 17.00
C ALA A 35 8.24 -7.09 16.53
N ALA A 36 8.18 -6.78 15.23
CA ALA A 36 8.59 -5.48 14.71
C ALA A 36 7.75 -4.35 15.31
N LEU A 37 6.46 -4.60 15.56
CA LEU A 37 5.50 -3.59 16.02
C LEU A 37 5.90 -2.99 17.37
N SER A 38 6.47 -3.79 18.26
CA SER A 38 6.88 -3.35 19.61
C SER A 38 8.26 -2.70 19.65
N LYS A 39 9.08 -2.84 18.58
CA LYS A 39 10.42 -2.24 18.50
C LYS A 39 10.42 -0.86 17.85
N VAL A 40 9.48 -0.61 16.96
CA VAL A 40 9.35 0.70 16.30
C VAL A 40 8.80 1.73 17.30
N PRO A 41 9.44 2.90 17.45
CA PRO A 41 8.98 3.95 18.37
C PRO A 41 7.57 4.44 18.04
N GLY A 42 6.77 4.74 19.07
CA GLY A 42 5.38 5.21 18.91
C GLY A 42 5.24 6.49 18.08
N VAL A 43 6.24 7.38 18.10
CA VAL A 43 6.26 8.59 17.25
C VAL A 43 6.38 8.23 15.77
N GLY A 44 7.12 7.17 15.43
CA GLY A 44 7.20 6.67 14.05
C GLY A 44 5.85 6.09 13.58
N TRP A 45 5.17 5.35 14.45
CA TRP A 45 3.81 4.88 14.18
C TRP A 45 2.82 6.04 13.97
N PHE A 46 2.92 7.09 14.79
CA PHE A 46 2.07 8.28 14.62
C PHE A 46 2.29 8.94 13.26
N GLN A 47 3.54 9.12 12.81
CA GLN A 47 3.85 9.66 11.49
C GLN A 47 3.29 8.79 10.37
N TYR A 48 3.45 7.46 10.49
CA TYR A 48 2.92 6.50 9.52
C TYR A 48 1.39 6.56 9.42
N VAL A 49 0.70 6.48 10.55
CA VAL A 49 -0.77 6.51 10.59
C VAL A 49 -1.30 7.85 10.09
N LEU A 50 -0.67 8.97 10.46
CA LEU A 50 -1.05 10.28 9.96
C LEU A 50 -0.90 10.36 8.43
N PHE A 51 0.21 9.88 7.88
CA PHE A 51 0.43 9.86 6.43
C PHE A 51 -0.59 8.95 5.72
N CYS A 52 -0.81 7.73 6.22
CA CYS A 52 -1.82 6.83 5.66
C CYS A 52 -3.23 7.44 5.74
N GLY A 53 -3.59 8.08 6.86
CA GLY A 53 -4.87 8.75 7.02
C GLY A 53 -5.02 9.94 6.07
N LEU A 54 -3.96 10.73 5.85
CA LEU A 54 -3.97 11.80 4.85
C LEU A 54 -4.18 11.25 3.43
N CYS A 55 -3.49 10.16 3.10
CA CYS A 55 -3.65 9.50 1.81
C CYS A 55 -5.07 8.97 1.62
N ASP A 56 -5.62 8.23 2.58
CA ASP A 56 -6.93 7.58 2.46
C ASP A 56 -8.11 8.56 2.53
N LEU A 57 -8.02 9.58 3.40
CA LEU A 57 -9.12 10.53 3.59
C LEU A 57 -9.13 11.66 2.58
N PHE A 58 -7.95 12.13 2.14
CA PHE A 58 -7.84 13.34 1.32
C PHE A 58 -7.33 13.08 -0.09
N LEU A 59 -6.37 12.19 -0.31
CA LEU A 59 -5.76 12.01 -1.64
C LEU A 59 -6.47 10.95 -2.47
N LEU A 60 -6.81 9.82 -1.86
CA LEU A 60 -7.26 8.58 -2.52
C LEU A 60 -8.61 8.15 -1.97
N HIS A 61 -9.51 9.10 -1.75
CA HIS A 61 -10.80 8.80 -1.17
C HIS A 61 -11.68 8.05 -2.18
N GLN A 62 -12.29 6.94 -1.73
CA GLN A 62 -13.28 6.18 -2.48
C GLN A 62 -14.69 6.56 -1.99
N GLU A 63 -15.50 7.13 -2.89
CA GLU A 63 -16.91 7.43 -2.59
C GLU A 63 -17.76 6.14 -2.61
N PRO A 64 -18.72 5.96 -1.68
CA PRO A 64 -19.49 4.71 -1.57
C PRO A 64 -20.33 4.36 -2.82
N PHE A 65 -20.69 5.36 -3.62
CA PHE A 65 -21.58 5.21 -4.77
C PHE A 65 -20.83 4.96 -6.09
N GLU A 66 -19.50 5.06 -6.09
CA GLU A 66 -18.67 4.83 -7.27
C GLU A 66 -18.12 3.39 -7.33
N GLU A 67 -17.75 2.96 -8.53
CA GLU A 67 -17.12 1.65 -8.73
C GLU A 67 -15.80 1.55 -7.94
N PRO A 68 -15.52 0.39 -7.30
CA PRO A 68 -14.27 0.18 -6.58
C PRO A 68 -13.04 0.49 -7.44
N GLY A 69 -12.12 1.30 -6.91
CA GLY A 69 -10.90 1.71 -7.60
C GLY A 69 -11.00 3.07 -8.31
N LYS A 70 -12.16 3.73 -8.26
CA LYS A 70 -12.29 5.15 -8.62
C LYS A 70 -11.95 6.02 -7.42
N LEU A 71 -10.69 6.44 -7.37
CA LEU A 71 -10.16 7.25 -6.28
C LEU A 71 -10.23 8.73 -6.65
N ARG A 72 -10.56 9.57 -5.66
CA ARG A 72 -10.72 11.02 -5.81
C ARG A 72 -9.96 11.77 -4.73
N THR A 73 -9.46 12.96 -5.05
CA THR A 73 -8.94 13.86 -4.03
C THR A 73 -10.03 14.77 -3.48
N ARG A 74 -10.00 14.99 -2.17
CA ARG A 74 -10.76 16.03 -1.47
C ARG A 74 -9.96 17.32 -1.27
N LEU A 75 -8.68 17.34 -1.64
CA LEU A 75 -7.78 18.48 -1.38
C LEU A 75 -8.01 19.68 -2.30
N PHE A 76 -8.49 19.44 -3.53
CA PHE A 76 -8.60 20.49 -4.56
C PHE A 76 -10.04 20.89 -4.91
N GLY A 77 -11.05 20.36 -4.20
CA GLY A 77 -12.46 20.73 -4.33
C GLY A 77 -13.11 20.34 -5.67
N GLY A 78 -14.10 19.46 -5.64
CA GLY A 78 -14.87 19.05 -6.84
C GLY A 78 -14.07 18.17 -7.81
N ASP A 79 -14.74 17.71 -8.86
CA ASP A 79 -14.42 16.63 -9.83
C ASP A 79 -13.03 16.65 -10.55
N PHE A 80 -12.05 17.42 -10.08
CA PHE A 80 -10.73 17.65 -10.70
C PHE A 80 -9.75 16.46 -10.66
N SER A 81 -10.12 15.32 -10.08
CA SER A 81 -9.13 14.29 -9.73
C SER A 81 -9.66 12.87 -9.79
N ASN A 82 -10.35 12.52 -10.88
CA ASN A 82 -10.49 11.10 -11.19
C ASN A 82 -9.07 10.57 -11.48
N TYR A 83 -8.44 9.93 -10.49
CA TYR A 83 -7.15 9.31 -10.68
C TYR A 83 -7.35 8.09 -11.57
N GLU A 84 -7.09 8.26 -12.86
CA GLU A 84 -6.93 7.12 -13.74
C GLU A 84 -5.54 6.54 -13.54
N TYR A 85 -5.47 5.23 -13.42
CA TYR A 85 -4.21 4.50 -13.36
C TYR A 85 -4.10 3.62 -14.59
N GLY A 86 -3.01 3.83 -15.35
CA GLY A 86 -2.66 3.00 -16.48
C GLY A 86 -1.90 1.74 -16.08
N ALA A 87 -1.32 1.08 -17.07
CA ALA A 87 -0.44 -0.07 -16.82
C ALA A 87 0.65 0.29 -15.79
N PHE A 88 0.95 -0.64 -14.87
CA PHE A 88 1.90 -0.45 -13.76
C PHE A 88 1.52 0.64 -12.75
N GLY A 89 0.26 1.09 -12.71
CA GLY A 89 -0.17 2.13 -11.78
C GLY A 89 0.31 3.52 -12.19
N LEU A 90 0.65 3.72 -13.47
CA LEU A 90 1.05 5.03 -13.98
C LEU A 90 -0.13 6.00 -13.84
N PRO A 91 0.01 7.13 -13.13
CA PRO A 91 -1.08 8.08 -12.97
C PRO A 91 -1.47 8.73 -14.30
N GLY A 92 -2.75 9.07 -14.45
CA GLY A 92 -3.29 9.73 -15.65
C GLY A 92 -2.61 11.06 -15.97
N TYR A 93 -2.19 11.80 -14.95
CA TYR A 93 -1.43 13.05 -15.13
C TYR A 93 0.00 12.83 -15.69
N LEU A 94 0.52 11.60 -15.64
CA LEU A 94 1.78 11.18 -16.28
C LEU A 94 1.54 10.43 -17.60
N GLY A 95 0.33 10.49 -18.14
CA GLY A 95 -0.05 9.83 -19.41
C GLY A 95 -0.48 8.37 -19.27
N GLY A 96 -0.68 7.88 -18.04
CA GLY A 96 -1.21 6.54 -17.78
C GLY A 96 -2.69 6.46 -18.14
N LYS A 97 -3.01 5.81 -19.26
CA LYS A 97 -4.40 5.57 -19.67
C LYS A 97 -4.88 4.21 -19.18
N SER A 98 -6.15 4.12 -18.80
CA SER A 98 -6.79 2.85 -18.53
C SER A 98 -6.68 1.91 -19.74
N ILE A 99 -6.62 0.60 -19.49
CA ILE A 99 -6.52 -0.40 -20.55
C ILE A 99 -7.81 -0.35 -21.39
N ALA A 100 -7.67 0.10 -22.65
CA ALA A 100 -8.80 0.30 -23.55
C ALA A 100 -9.45 -1.02 -24.02
N ASP A 101 -8.66 -2.09 -24.12
CA ASP A 101 -9.15 -3.42 -24.48
C ASP A 101 -9.88 -4.07 -23.30
N ALA A 102 -11.19 -4.31 -23.49
CA ALA A 102 -12.08 -4.86 -22.48
C ALA A 102 -11.69 -6.30 -22.07
N GLU A 103 -11.21 -7.13 -22.99
CA GLU A 103 -10.83 -8.52 -22.68
C GLU A 103 -9.55 -8.57 -21.85
N LEU A 104 -8.55 -7.77 -22.24
CA LEU A 104 -7.30 -7.65 -21.51
C LEU A 104 -7.53 -7.06 -20.11
N ARG A 105 -8.37 -6.03 -19.99
CA ARG A 105 -8.74 -5.42 -18.70
C ARG A 105 -9.38 -6.44 -17.77
N LYS A 106 -10.36 -7.23 -18.27
CA LYS A 106 -11.02 -8.29 -17.50
C LYS A 106 -10.02 -9.34 -17.01
N LYS A 107 -9.11 -9.78 -17.88
CA LYS A 107 -8.07 -10.76 -17.52
C LYS A 107 -7.14 -10.23 -16.43
N LYS A 108 -6.68 -8.98 -16.53
CA LYS A 108 -5.77 -8.36 -15.55
C LYS A 108 -6.44 -8.11 -14.20
N LEU A 109 -7.69 -7.64 -14.20
CA LEU A 109 -8.47 -7.44 -12.96
C LEU A 109 -8.72 -8.77 -12.23
N ASN A 110 -9.06 -9.83 -12.97
CA ASN A 110 -9.22 -11.16 -12.38
C ASN A 110 -7.91 -11.70 -11.79
N ALA A 111 -6.76 -11.42 -12.44
CA ALA A 111 -5.46 -11.80 -11.91
C ALA A 111 -5.11 -11.03 -10.63
N GLU A 112 -5.38 -9.72 -10.58
CA GLU A 112 -5.22 -8.90 -9.38
C GLU A 112 -6.09 -9.41 -8.23
N LEU A 113 -7.37 -9.69 -8.49
CA LEU A 113 -8.31 -10.22 -7.50
C LEU A 113 -7.87 -11.60 -6.98
N ALA A 114 -7.44 -12.50 -7.86
CA ALA A 114 -6.97 -13.82 -7.47
C ALA A 114 -5.69 -13.74 -6.60
N ASN A 115 -4.73 -12.88 -6.98
CA ASN A 115 -3.53 -12.62 -6.19
C ASN A 115 -3.87 -11.95 -4.85
N GLY A 116 -4.86 -11.06 -4.82
CA GLY A 116 -5.39 -10.45 -3.61
C GLY A 116 -5.96 -11.49 -2.63
N ARG A 117 -6.80 -12.40 -3.14
CA ARG A 117 -7.38 -13.50 -2.34
C ARG A 117 -6.31 -14.43 -1.78
N LEU A 118 -5.34 -14.84 -2.60
CA LEU A 118 -4.20 -15.64 -2.17
C LEU A 118 -3.37 -14.90 -1.10
N ALA A 119 -3.12 -13.60 -1.30
CA ALA A 119 -2.38 -12.81 -0.34
C ALA A 119 -3.10 -12.71 1.02
N MET A 120 -4.43 -12.57 1.02
CA MET A 120 -5.21 -12.54 2.27
C MET A 120 -5.08 -13.85 3.06
N THR A 121 -5.14 -15.01 2.40
CA THR A 121 -4.96 -16.30 3.07
C THR A 121 -3.51 -16.52 3.52
N ALA A 122 -2.54 -16.13 2.70
CA ALA A 122 -1.12 -16.27 3.01
C ALA A 122 -0.69 -15.44 4.23
N ILE A 123 -1.10 -14.17 4.33
CA ILE A 123 -0.71 -13.33 5.49
C ILE A 123 -1.31 -13.84 6.79
N MET A 124 -2.55 -14.35 6.76
CA MET A 124 -3.16 -14.97 7.94
C MET A 124 -2.33 -16.17 8.40
N ALA A 125 -1.93 -17.06 7.48
CA ALA A 125 -1.09 -18.20 7.82
C ALA A 125 0.29 -17.79 8.38
N MET A 126 0.93 -16.78 7.78
CA MET A 126 2.23 -16.27 8.25
C MET A 126 2.19 -15.68 9.66
N PHE A 127 1.04 -15.19 10.13
CA PHE A 127 0.90 -14.69 11.50
C PHE A 127 0.74 -15.79 12.57
N PHE A 128 0.42 -17.03 12.19
CA PHE A 128 0.26 -18.17 13.10
C PHE A 128 1.45 -19.15 13.09
N GLN A 129 2.49 -18.87 12.29
CA GLN A 129 3.78 -19.58 12.34
C GLN A 129 4.65 -19.02 13.48
#